data_AF-A0A3B8U8F3-F1
#
_entry.id   AF-A0A3B8U8F3-F1
#
_cell.length_a   1.000
_cell.length_b   1.000
_cell.length_c   1.000
_cell.angle_alpha   90.00
_cell.angle_beta   90.00
_cell.angle_gamma   90.00
#
_symmetry.space_group_name_H-M   'P 1'
#
loop_
_entity.id
_entity.type
_entity.pdbx_description
1 polymer ?
#
loop_
_entity_poly.entity_id
_entity_poly.type
_entity_poly.pdbx_seq_one_letter_code
_entity_poly.pdbx_strand_id
1 'polypeptide(L)'
;MHDGGFAYGVPEQESILVDMICGDGTCVAVLPDYTKSIEEPYPAALTDCYRVLLWMRDNAEDLGINRNQLFVGGSGAGGGLAAALSLRARDVRDVRIAFQMTVSPMLDDRMESESARENNSPVWDSKKNRNAWDLYLRNMEEEIPVYAAPGRETDLRGMPAACGLVGDLEPMKDETVLYFARMKKANVPVSLRVYHGCFHGFQVTAVNSNVAMNAQRYLVESFRYAQKHYFAHNDEPLARDDFDDTEMVSGEEADAAEPVPEEPAAEQLPEETDAATMPEERDAEPVPGEDEAPNPDDHGEAEPAPEDGGSEESEDGSPEESEDEEDTDLQDTEDSDINT
;
A
#
# COMPACT_ATOMS: atom_id res chain seq x y z
N MET A 1 3.56 -2.76 5.00
CA MET A 1 4.67 -2.15 4.24
C MET A 1 4.05 -1.22 3.22
N HIS A 2 4.50 0.04 3.18
CA HIS A 2 3.93 1.06 2.30
C HIS A 2 4.36 0.84 0.84
N ASP A 3 3.61 1.41 -0.12
CA ASP A 3 4.09 1.54 -1.50
C ASP A 3 5.07 2.71 -1.68
N GLY A 4 5.74 2.73 -2.82
CA GLY A 4 6.52 3.84 -3.36
C GLY A 4 7.47 3.38 -4.47
N GLY A 5 7.20 2.23 -5.11
CA GLY A 5 8.13 1.62 -6.07
C GLY A 5 9.50 1.31 -5.47
N PHE A 6 9.56 0.90 -4.20
CA PHE A 6 10.76 0.74 -3.34
C PHE A 6 11.57 2.03 -3.09
N ALA A 7 11.50 3.01 -3.99
CA ALA A 7 12.29 4.23 -4.04
C ALA A 7 11.73 5.41 -3.23
N TYR A 8 10.43 5.40 -2.92
CA TYR A 8 9.70 6.49 -2.27
C TYR A 8 8.74 5.98 -1.19
N GLY A 9 7.91 6.88 -0.68
CA GLY A 9 6.81 6.59 0.24
C GLY A 9 7.21 6.64 1.71
N VAL A 10 6.21 6.57 2.59
CA VAL A 10 6.33 6.61 4.05
C VAL A 10 5.25 5.74 4.71
N PRO A 11 5.49 5.20 5.92
CA PRO A 11 4.53 4.39 6.69
C PRO A 11 3.10 4.94 6.75
N GLU A 12 2.95 6.26 6.90
CA GLU A 12 1.67 6.95 7.09
C GLU A 12 0.70 6.81 5.91
N GLN A 13 1.19 6.42 4.72
CA GLN A 13 0.32 6.18 3.55
C GLN A 13 -0.62 4.99 3.77
N GLU A 14 -0.26 4.03 4.62
CA GLU A 14 -1.10 2.88 4.96
C GLU A 14 -2.10 3.18 6.10
N SER A 15 -2.08 4.39 6.67
CA SER A 15 -2.89 4.78 7.85
C SER A 15 -4.38 4.50 7.70
N ILE A 16 -4.97 4.73 6.53
CA ILE A 16 -6.40 4.46 6.26
C ILE A 16 -6.70 2.96 6.40
N LEU A 17 -5.85 2.09 5.86
CA LEU A 17 -6.03 0.64 5.97
C LEU A 17 -5.80 0.16 7.41
N VAL A 18 -4.79 0.71 8.09
CA VAL A 18 -4.46 0.40 9.49
C VAL A 18 -5.59 0.77 10.45
N ASP A 19 -6.19 1.95 10.29
CA ASP A 19 -7.34 2.39 11.09
C ASP A 19 -8.55 1.46 10.88
N MET A 20 -8.82 1.06 9.62
CA MET A 20 -9.92 0.14 9.32
C MET A 20 -9.73 -1.29 9.87
N ILE A 21 -8.48 -1.79 9.99
CA ILE A 21 -8.21 -3.15 10.48
C ILE A 21 -7.95 -3.23 11.99
N CYS A 22 -7.28 -2.24 12.59
CA CYS A 22 -6.94 -2.24 14.03
C CYS A 22 -7.72 -1.23 14.87
N GLY A 23 -8.62 -0.41 14.29
CA GLY A 23 -9.47 0.53 15.02
C GLY A 23 -10.47 -0.11 16.00
N ASP A 24 -10.70 -1.43 15.91
CA ASP A 24 -11.45 -2.21 16.92
C ASP A 24 -10.58 -2.77 18.06
N GLY A 25 -9.27 -2.49 18.05
CA GLY A 25 -8.32 -2.90 19.09
C GLY A 25 -7.95 -4.39 19.07
N THR A 26 -8.30 -5.13 18.01
CA THR A 26 -8.03 -6.58 17.92
C THR A 26 -6.67 -6.93 17.28
N CYS A 27 -5.92 -5.93 16.80
CA CYS A 27 -4.57 -6.11 16.28
C CYS A 27 -3.63 -4.94 16.62
N VAL A 28 -2.33 -5.20 16.52
CA VAL A 28 -1.27 -4.19 16.51
C VAL A 28 -0.69 -4.16 15.10
N ALA A 29 -0.62 -2.97 14.50
CA ALA A 29 0.06 -2.75 13.23
C ALA A 29 1.47 -2.20 13.49
N VAL A 30 2.49 -2.82 12.88
CA VAL A 30 3.86 -2.30 12.83
C VAL A 30 4.15 -1.94 11.38
N LEU A 31 4.59 -0.71 11.14
CA LEU A 31 4.81 -0.16 9.80
C LEU A 31 6.30 0.17 9.63
N PRO A 32 7.09 -0.69 8.96
CA PRO A 32 8.49 -0.42 8.70
C PRO A 32 8.65 0.81 7.79
N ASP A 33 9.44 1.80 8.23
CA ASP A 33 10.04 2.79 7.35
C ASP A 33 11.34 2.21 6.76
N TYR A 34 11.18 1.30 5.80
CA TYR A 34 12.29 0.51 5.25
C TYR A 34 13.24 1.38 4.41
N THR A 35 14.54 1.03 4.34
CA THR A 35 15.54 1.74 3.54
C THR A 35 15.09 1.84 2.09
N LYS A 36 15.08 3.06 1.53
CA LYS A 36 14.52 3.29 0.19
C LYS A 36 15.54 2.95 -0.87
N SER A 37 15.08 2.46 -2.01
CA SER A 37 15.97 2.10 -3.12
C SER A 37 16.84 3.24 -3.60
N ILE A 38 16.43 4.51 -3.52
CA ILE A 38 17.30 5.65 -3.87
C ILE A 38 18.52 5.79 -2.97
N GLU A 39 18.48 5.22 -1.76
CA GLU A 39 19.58 5.17 -0.80
C GLU A 39 20.40 3.90 -1.05
N GLU A 40 19.81 2.73 -0.78
CA GLU A 40 20.46 1.42 -0.98
C GLU A 40 19.56 0.46 -1.78
N PRO A 41 20.09 -0.30 -2.74
CA PRO A 41 19.33 -1.25 -3.55
C PRO A 41 18.89 -2.48 -2.73
N TYR A 42 18.29 -3.45 -3.41
CA TYR A 42 18.16 -4.82 -2.92
C TYR A 42 19.51 -5.31 -2.34
N PRO A 43 19.53 -5.94 -1.14
CA PRO A 43 18.37 -6.41 -0.37
C PRO A 43 17.86 -5.46 0.74
N ALA A 44 18.31 -4.21 0.83
CA ALA A 44 18.11 -3.34 2.00
C ALA A 44 16.65 -3.25 2.51
N ALA A 45 15.71 -2.91 1.63
CA ALA A 45 14.29 -2.78 1.99
C ALA A 45 13.68 -4.10 2.54
N LEU A 46 14.03 -5.23 1.94
CA LEU A 46 13.56 -6.56 2.37
C LEU A 46 14.20 -6.95 3.71
N THR A 47 15.49 -6.70 3.87
CA THR A 47 16.26 -6.91 5.10
C THR A 47 15.63 -6.18 6.28
N ASP A 48 15.29 -4.89 6.14
CA ASP A 48 14.66 -4.12 7.23
C ASP A 48 13.29 -4.67 7.60
N CYS A 49 12.47 -5.01 6.61
CA CYS A 49 11.15 -5.57 6.84
C CYS A 49 11.22 -6.97 7.52
N TYR A 50 12.25 -7.75 7.19
CA TYR A 50 12.50 -9.05 7.81
C TYR A 50 12.99 -8.92 9.25
N ARG A 51 13.90 -7.97 9.52
CA ARG A 51 14.34 -7.61 10.88
C ARG A 51 13.16 -7.17 11.75
N VAL A 52 12.20 -6.41 11.21
CA VAL A 52 10.95 -6.06 11.93
C VAL A 52 10.09 -7.29 12.21
N LEU A 53 9.93 -8.22 11.26
CA LEU A 53 9.16 -9.46 11.45
C LEU A 53 9.76 -10.34 12.56
N LEU A 54 11.09 -10.52 12.56
CA LEU A 54 11.82 -11.23 13.62
C LEU A 54 11.66 -10.52 14.97
N TRP A 55 11.75 -9.19 14.99
CA TRP A 55 11.54 -8.40 16.20
C TRP A 55 10.10 -8.57 16.75
N MET A 56 9.08 -8.56 15.90
CA MET A 56 7.69 -8.82 16.30
C MET A 56 7.50 -10.21 16.92
N ARG A 57 8.12 -11.25 16.33
CA ARG A 57 8.13 -12.62 16.87
C ARG A 57 8.76 -12.65 18.27
N ASP A 58 9.92 -12.02 18.44
CA ASP A 58 10.70 -12.06 19.68
C ASP A 58 10.08 -11.23 20.81
N ASN A 59 9.45 -10.10 20.48
CA ASN A 59 8.86 -9.16 21.45
C ASN A 59 7.33 -9.32 21.57
N ALA A 60 6.78 -10.46 21.14
CA ALA A 60 5.34 -10.68 21.07
C ALA A 60 4.60 -10.50 22.42
N GLU A 61 5.24 -10.86 23.54
CA GLU A 61 4.69 -10.67 24.89
C GLU A 61 4.61 -9.19 25.27
N ASP A 62 5.69 -8.43 25.08
CA ASP A 62 5.74 -6.99 25.35
C ASP A 62 4.80 -6.18 24.45
N LEU A 63 4.57 -6.65 23.22
CA LEU A 63 3.63 -6.09 22.25
C LEU A 63 2.17 -6.51 22.51
N GLY A 64 1.92 -7.49 23.39
CA GLY A 64 0.59 -8.03 23.64
C GLY A 64 -0.04 -8.76 22.43
N ILE A 65 0.78 -9.28 21.50
CA ILE A 65 0.34 -9.95 20.27
C ILE A 65 0.50 -11.47 20.34
N ASN A 66 -0.31 -12.18 19.56
CA ASN A 66 -0.15 -13.62 19.39
C ASN A 66 0.99 -13.93 18.41
N ARG A 67 2.12 -14.45 18.90
CA ARG A 67 3.26 -14.91 18.07
C ARG A 67 2.87 -15.97 17.04
N ASN A 68 1.77 -16.70 17.24
CA ASN A 68 1.30 -17.71 16.30
C ASN A 68 0.33 -17.13 15.26
N GLN A 69 0.22 -15.80 15.16
CA GLN A 69 -0.67 -15.09 14.24
C GLN A 69 -0.01 -13.84 13.66
N LEU A 70 1.25 -13.97 13.24
CA LEU A 70 1.97 -12.90 12.53
C LEU A 70 1.48 -12.82 11.08
N PHE A 71 0.92 -11.68 10.70
CA PHE A 71 0.45 -11.39 9.34
C PHE A 71 1.34 -10.34 8.68
N VAL A 72 1.55 -10.45 7.37
CA VAL A 72 2.26 -9.44 6.57
C VAL A 72 1.35 -8.85 5.51
N GLY A 73 1.65 -7.64 5.06
CA GLY A 73 0.91 -7.04 3.95
C GLY A 73 1.41 -5.67 3.53
N GLY A 74 0.93 -5.22 2.38
CA GLY A 74 1.30 -3.93 1.81
C GLY A 74 0.71 -3.69 0.42
N SER A 75 0.90 -2.46 -0.06
CA SER A 75 0.50 -2.03 -1.40
C SER A 75 1.71 -1.89 -2.34
N GLY A 76 1.52 -2.10 -3.64
CA GLY A 76 2.55 -1.92 -4.68
C GLY A 76 3.87 -2.63 -4.36
N ALA A 77 4.95 -1.86 -4.23
CA ALA A 77 6.25 -2.37 -3.80
C ALA A 77 6.21 -3.05 -2.42
N GLY A 78 5.48 -2.48 -1.46
CA GLY A 78 5.24 -3.09 -0.14
C GLY A 78 4.40 -4.38 -0.20
N GLY A 79 3.57 -4.53 -1.23
CA GLY A 79 2.90 -5.80 -1.55
C GLY A 79 3.88 -6.85 -2.10
N GLY A 80 4.85 -6.41 -2.92
CA GLY A 80 5.99 -7.24 -3.34
C GLY A 80 6.84 -7.71 -2.17
N LEU A 81 7.20 -6.80 -1.27
CA LEU A 81 7.91 -7.13 -0.02
C LEU A 81 7.13 -8.12 0.85
N ALA A 82 5.80 -8.02 0.93
CA ALA A 82 4.98 -8.99 1.66
C ALA A 82 5.08 -10.42 1.09
N ALA A 83 5.10 -10.55 -0.24
CA ALA A 83 5.30 -11.84 -0.90
C ALA A 83 6.75 -12.36 -0.69
N ALA A 84 7.75 -11.48 -0.79
CA ALA A 84 9.16 -11.81 -0.57
C ALA A 84 9.46 -12.27 0.87
N LEU A 85 8.92 -11.58 1.87
CA LEU A 85 8.98 -12.00 3.27
C LEU A 85 8.32 -13.37 3.47
N SER A 86 7.14 -13.58 2.87
CA SER A 86 6.41 -14.85 2.94
C SER A 86 7.22 -16.01 2.36
N LEU A 87 7.96 -15.75 1.28
CA LEU A 87 8.84 -16.70 0.63
C LEU A 87 10.06 -17.03 1.52
N ARG A 88 10.81 -16.00 1.97
CA ARG A 88 11.96 -16.20 2.84
C ARG A 88 11.60 -16.90 4.16
N ALA A 89 10.50 -16.49 4.80
CA ALA A 89 10.01 -17.10 6.04
C ALA A 89 9.68 -18.60 5.88
N ARG A 90 9.13 -19.00 4.71
CA ARG A 90 8.90 -20.41 4.37
C ARG A 90 10.20 -21.20 4.25
N ASP A 91 11.21 -20.61 3.63
CA ASP A 91 12.43 -21.31 3.25
C ASP A 91 13.47 -21.38 4.38
N VAL A 92 13.73 -20.25 5.04
CA VAL A 92 14.63 -20.16 6.21
C VAL A 92 13.99 -20.82 7.45
N ARG A 93 12.66 -20.78 7.56
CA ARG A 93 11.87 -21.38 8.67
C ARG A 93 12.22 -20.85 10.07
N ASP A 94 12.86 -19.69 10.18
CA ASP A 94 13.17 -19.00 11.44
C ASP A 94 11.97 -18.23 12.01
N VAL A 95 11.02 -17.81 11.17
CA VAL A 95 9.73 -17.23 11.56
C VAL A 95 8.64 -17.73 10.64
N ARG A 96 7.45 -17.99 11.19
CA ARG A 96 6.28 -18.43 10.42
C ARG A 96 5.24 -17.32 10.35
N ILE A 97 4.88 -16.97 9.13
CA ILE A 97 3.77 -16.05 8.81
C ILE A 97 2.50 -16.90 8.68
N ALA A 98 1.38 -16.41 9.20
CA ALA A 98 0.09 -17.08 9.12
C ALA A 98 -0.78 -16.58 7.94
N PHE A 99 -0.58 -15.33 7.49
CA PHE A 99 -1.36 -14.73 6.40
C PHE A 99 -0.60 -13.61 5.68
N GLN A 100 -0.82 -13.47 4.37
CA GLN A 100 -0.32 -12.35 3.56
C GLN A 100 -1.47 -11.57 2.89
N MET A 101 -1.46 -10.23 2.97
CA MET A 101 -2.44 -9.35 2.35
C MET A 101 -1.75 -8.40 1.35
N THR A 102 -2.04 -8.55 0.05
CA THR A 102 -1.33 -7.83 -1.03
C THR A 102 -2.27 -6.94 -1.85
N VAL A 103 -1.91 -5.67 -2.01
CA VAL A 103 -2.69 -4.70 -2.79
C VAL A 103 -1.89 -4.28 -4.02
N SER A 104 -2.27 -4.78 -5.19
CA SER A 104 -1.59 -4.58 -6.47
C SER A 104 -0.07 -4.77 -6.39
N PRO A 105 0.42 -5.93 -5.88
CA PRO A 105 1.81 -6.14 -5.56
C PRO A 105 2.72 -6.09 -6.80
N MET A 106 3.89 -5.47 -6.67
CA MET A 106 4.99 -5.60 -7.64
C MET A 106 5.69 -6.94 -7.42
N LEU A 107 5.60 -7.86 -8.39
CA LEU A 107 6.04 -9.25 -8.25
C LEU A 107 7.08 -9.67 -9.30
N ASP A 108 7.06 -9.10 -10.51
CA ASP A 108 7.90 -9.55 -11.62
C ASP A 108 8.65 -8.40 -12.31
N ASP A 109 9.98 -8.41 -12.20
CA ASP A 109 10.87 -7.40 -12.77
C ASP A 109 10.93 -7.45 -14.30
N ARG A 110 10.58 -8.58 -14.91
CA ARG A 110 10.70 -8.79 -16.37
C ARG A 110 9.73 -7.92 -17.16
N MET A 111 8.58 -7.60 -16.57
CA MET A 111 7.51 -6.80 -17.21
C MET A 111 7.07 -7.34 -18.59
N GLU A 112 6.98 -8.66 -18.72
CA GLU A 112 6.69 -9.36 -19.98
C GLU A 112 5.21 -9.72 -20.20
N SER A 113 4.30 -9.30 -19.32
CA SER A 113 2.88 -9.57 -19.49
C SER A 113 2.22 -8.63 -20.51
N GLU A 114 0.94 -8.90 -20.84
CA GLU A 114 0.15 -7.97 -21.65
C GLU A 114 -0.18 -6.71 -20.85
N SER A 115 -0.55 -6.87 -19.57
CA SER A 115 -0.80 -5.75 -18.67
C SER A 115 0.41 -4.83 -18.48
N ALA A 116 1.63 -5.37 -18.45
CA ALA A 116 2.86 -4.63 -18.10
C ALA A 116 3.58 -3.98 -19.30
N ARG A 117 3.28 -4.38 -20.54
CA ARG A 117 3.91 -3.80 -21.74
C ARG A 117 3.18 -2.54 -22.19
N GLU A 118 3.93 -1.45 -22.32
CA GLU A 118 3.46 -0.15 -22.86
C GLU A 118 2.21 0.43 -22.17
N ASN A 119 1.95 0.00 -20.92
CA ASN A 119 0.85 0.45 -20.09
C ASN A 119 1.00 1.93 -19.72
N ASN A 120 -0.10 2.68 -19.87
CA ASN A 120 -0.19 4.12 -19.67
C ASN A 120 -1.22 4.50 -18.58
N SER A 121 -1.50 3.60 -17.64
CA SER A 121 -2.41 3.82 -16.52
C SER A 121 -2.07 5.09 -15.74
N PRO A 122 -3.08 5.83 -15.24
CA PRO A 122 -2.85 6.94 -14.32
C PRO A 122 -2.17 6.46 -13.03
N VAL A 123 -1.49 7.39 -12.35
CA VAL A 123 -0.63 7.15 -11.18
C VAL A 123 0.59 6.29 -11.52
N TRP A 124 0.42 5.00 -11.79
CA TRP A 124 1.49 4.03 -12.02
C TRP A 124 1.41 3.45 -13.44
N ASP A 125 2.49 3.59 -14.21
CA ASP A 125 2.59 3.20 -15.62
C ASP A 125 3.83 2.32 -15.84
N SER A 126 3.99 1.74 -17.05
CA SER A 126 5.14 0.86 -17.35
C SER A 126 6.50 1.57 -17.22
N LYS A 127 6.57 2.89 -17.39
CA LYS A 127 7.82 3.64 -17.26
C LYS A 127 8.21 3.79 -15.80
N LYS A 128 7.26 4.12 -14.91
CA LYS A 128 7.50 4.18 -13.46
C LYS A 128 7.83 2.80 -12.90
N ASN A 129 7.09 1.77 -13.30
CA ASN A 129 7.33 0.40 -12.87
C ASN A 129 8.73 -0.10 -13.27
N ARG A 130 9.18 0.21 -14.51
CA ARG A 130 10.55 -0.09 -14.95
C ARG A 130 11.59 0.66 -14.15
N ASN A 131 11.45 1.97 -14.00
CA ASN A 131 12.38 2.79 -13.22
C ASN A 131 12.50 2.32 -11.76
N ALA A 132 11.40 1.84 -11.16
CA ALA A 132 11.39 1.28 -9.81
C ALA A 132 12.21 -0.02 -9.72
N TRP A 133 12.00 -0.97 -10.65
CA TRP A 133 12.81 -2.18 -10.74
C TRP A 133 14.28 -1.88 -11.04
N ASP A 134 14.58 -0.96 -11.98
CA ASP A 134 15.95 -0.53 -12.31
C ASP A 134 16.68 0.08 -11.10
N LEU A 135 15.96 0.82 -10.23
CA LEU A 135 16.52 1.40 -9.00
C LEU A 135 16.70 0.35 -7.90
N TYR A 136 15.72 -0.53 -7.70
CA TYR A 136 15.76 -1.57 -6.67
C TYR A 136 16.82 -2.64 -6.97
N LEU A 137 16.97 -3.03 -8.24
CA LEU A 137 17.89 -4.06 -8.68
C LEU A 137 19.21 -3.51 -9.25
N ARG A 138 19.53 -2.20 -9.05
CA ARG A 138 20.81 -1.65 -9.53
C ARG A 138 21.98 -2.44 -8.96
N ASN A 139 23.05 -2.55 -9.75
CA ASN A 139 24.27 -3.28 -9.41
C ASN A 139 24.10 -4.82 -9.29
N MET A 140 22.92 -5.38 -9.55
CA MET A 140 22.78 -6.83 -9.73
C MET A 140 23.33 -7.21 -11.11
N GLU A 141 24.47 -7.91 -11.13
CA GLU A 141 25.11 -8.44 -12.35
C GLU A 141 24.77 -9.92 -12.62
N GLU A 142 24.09 -10.58 -11.67
CA GLU A 142 23.77 -12.01 -11.66
C GLU A 142 22.28 -12.30 -11.88
N GLU A 143 21.85 -13.56 -11.68
CA GLU A 143 20.45 -13.95 -11.76
C GLU A 143 19.64 -13.33 -10.61
N ILE A 144 18.51 -12.67 -10.92
CA ILE A 144 17.66 -12.01 -9.92
C ILE A 144 17.04 -13.05 -8.98
N PRO A 145 17.33 -13.01 -7.65
CA PRO A 145 16.80 -13.97 -6.69
C PRO A 145 15.28 -13.93 -6.60
N VAL A 146 14.67 -15.07 -6.25
CA VAL A 146 13.21 -15.14 -6.04
C VAL A 146 12.72 -14.24 -4.89
N TYR A 147 13.58 -13.96 -3.90
CA TYR A 147 13.28 -12.99 -2.84
C TYR A 147 13.31 -11.52 -3.32
N ALA A 148 13.98 -11.22 -4.44
CA ALA A 148 13.96 -9.90 -5.06
C ALA A 148 12.70 -9.72 -5.94
N ALA A 149 12.31 -10.75 -6.68
CA ALA A 149 11.13 -10.75 -7.56
C ALA A 149 10.28 -12.03 -7.36
N PRO A 150 9.35 -12.06 -6.37
CA PRO A 150 8.61 -13.28 -5.99
C PRO A 150 7.74 -13.91 -7.08
N GLY A 151 7.37 -13.16 -8.12
CA GLY A 151 6.69 -13.69 -9.32
C GLY A 151 7.54 -14.66 -10.15
N ARG A 152 8.87 -14.69 -9.92
CA ARG A 152 9.78 -15.68 -10.52
C ARG A 152 9.63 -17.07 -9.92
N GLU A 153 9.21 -17.19 -8.66
CA GLU A 153 9.06 -18.48 -7.99
C GLU A 153 8.04 -19.39 -8.70
N THR A 154 8.41 -20.66 -8.82
CA THR A 154 7.64 -21.72 -9.48
C THR A 154 7.04 -22.73 -8.50
N ASP A 155 7.63 -22.92 -7.32
CA ASP A 155 7.05 -23.68 -6.23
C ASP A 155 6.52 -22.75 -5.14
N LEU A 156 5.19 -22.70 -4.98
CA LEU A 156 4.52 -21.91 -3.94
C LEU A 156 3.85 -22.79 -2.87
N ARG A 157 4.22 -24.08 -2.78
CA ARG A 157 3.78 -24.95 -1.68
C ARG A 157 4.29 -24.37 -0.35
N GLY A 158 3.51 -24.56 0.73
CA GLY A 158 3.88 -24.11 2.07
C GLY A 158 3.87 -22.58 2.29
N MET A 159 3.51 -21.78 1.29
CA MET A 159 3.30 -20.34 1.48
C MET A 159 2.10 -20.06 2.39
N PRO A 160 2.10 -18.97 3.17
CA PRO A 160 0.96 -18.59 3.99
C PRO A 160 -0.28 -18.28 3.14
N ALA A 161 -1.46 -18.51 3.72
CA ALA A 161 -2.73 -18.16 3.12
C ALA A 161 -2.75 -16.67 2.72
N ALA A 162 -3.43 -16.34 1.62
CA ALA A 162 -3.37 -15.00 1.04
C ALA A 162 -4.73 -14.39 0.72
N CYS A 163 -4.85 -13.08 0.90
CA CYS A 163 -5.78 -12.29 0.09
C CYS A 163 -5.04 -11.23 -0.72
N GLY A 164 -5.69 -10.75 -1.77
CA GLY A 164 -5.23 -9.58 -2.47
C GLY A 164 -6.23 -9.01 -3.44
N LEU A 165 -5.91 -7.82 -3.95
CA LEU A 165 -6.68 -7.19 -5.01
C LEU A 165 -5.76 -6.53 -6.03
N VAL A 166 -6.27 -6.32 -7.24
CA VAL A 166 -5.58 -5.55 -8.29
C VAL A 166 -6.58 -4.90 -9.22
N GLY A 167 -6.32 -3.67 -9.67
CA GLY A 167 -7.07 -3.02 -10.74
C GLY A 167 -6.67 -3.55 -12.12
N ASP A 168 -7.61 -3.70 -13.05
CA ASP A 168 -7.31 -4.27 -14.36
C ASP A 168 -6.67 -3.31 -15.38
N LEU A 169 -6.57 -2.02 -15.06
CA LEU A 169 -5.76 -1.07 -15.82
C LEU A 169 -4.27 -1.14 -15.42
N GLU A 170 -3.92 -1.80 -14.32
CA GLU A 170 -2.59 -1.72 -13.74
C GLU A 170 -1.54 -2.59 -14.46
N PRO A 171 -0.26 -2.15 -14.53
CA PRO A 171 0.79 -2.97 -15.11
C PRO A 171 0.98 -4.31 -14.39
N MET A 172 0.79 -4.36 -13.06
CA MET A 172 0.95 -5.56 -12.23
C MET A 172 -0.23 -6.56 -12.28
N LYS A 173 -1.29 -6.30 -13.08
CA LYS A 173 -2.49 -7.15 -13.09
C LYS A 173 -2.20 -8.60 -13.47
N ASP A 174 -1.49 -8.86 -14.56
CA ASP A 174 -1.25 -10.24 -15.01
C ASP A 174 -0.29 -11.01 -14.09
N GLU A 175 0.75 -10.37 -13.56
CA GLU A 175 1.68 -10.99 -12.60
C GLU A 175 0.99 -11.33 -11.28
N THR A 176 0.10 -10.45 -10.79
CA THR A 176 -0.72 -10.71 -9.59
C THR A 176 -1.66 -11.89 -9.84
N VAL A 177 -2.41 -11.89 -10.95
CA VAL A 177 -3.31 -13.00 -11.31
C VAL A 177 -2.54 -14.31 -11.46
N LEU A 178 -1.35 -14.30 -12.08
CA LEU A 178 -0.51 -15.47 -12.26
C LEU A 178 0.03 -16.02 -10.93
N TYR A 179 0.52 -15.15 -10.04
CA TYR A 179 1.01 -15.53 -8.72
C TYR A 179 -0.09 -16.20 -7.88
N PHE A 180 -1.26 -15.57 -7.75
CA PHE A 180 -2.41 -16.15 -7.05
C PHE A 180 -2.90 -17.46 -7.70
N ALA A 181 -2.88 -17.57 -9.03
CA ALA A 181 -3.22 -18.82 -9.72
C ALA A 181 -2.20 -19.94 -9.43
N ARG A 182 -0.90 -19.63 -9.33
CA ARG A 182 0.15 -20.59 -8.91
C ARG A 182 -0.03 -21.00 -7.44
N MET A 183 -0.31 -20.07 -6.54
CA MET A 183 -0.62 -20.37 -5.13
C MET A 183 -1.83 -21.30 -4.99
N LYS A 184 -2.94 -21.01 -5.70
CA LYS A 184 -4.13 -21.88 -5.73
C LYS A 184 -3.79 -23.29 -6.26
N LYS A 185 -2.96 -23.38 -7.31
CA LYS A 185 -2.47 -24.65 -7.86
C LYS A 185 -1.55 -25.42 -6.89
N ALA A 186 -0.85 -24.72 -6.00
CA ALA A 186 -0.04 -25.30 -4.92
C ALA A 186 -0.86 -25.67 -3.66
N ASN A 187 -2.20 -25.59 -3.73
CA ASN A 187 -3.16 -25.80 -2.63
C ASN A 187 -3.05 -24.81 -1.46
N VAL A 188 -2.49 -23.62 -1.69
CA VAL A 188 -2.51 -22.55 -0.69
C VAL A 188 -3.91 -21.91 -0.67
N PRO A 189 -4.53 -21.68 0.51
CA PRO A 189 -5.79 -20.95 0.59
C PRO A 189 -5.61 -19.50 0.12
N VAL A 190 -6.25 -19.12 -0.99
CA VAL A 190 -6.09 -17.79 -1.57
C VAL A 190 -7.40 -17.15 -2.02
N SER A 191 -7.44 -15.82 -1.91
CA SER A 191 -8.50 -14.95 -2.43
C SER A 191 -7.89 -13.84 -3.27
N LEU A 192 -8.38 -13.62 -4.49
CA LEU A 192 -7.99 -12.48 -5.32
C LEU A 192 -9.25 -11.80 -5.87
N ARG A 193 -9.31 -10.47 -5.77
CA ARG A 193 -10.31 -9.67 -6.49
C ARG A 193 -9.66 -8.77 -7.54
N VAL A 194 -10.05 -8.97 -8.79
CA VAL A 194 -9.70 -8.06 -9.89
C VAL A 194 -10.81 -7.01 -10.02
N TYR A 195 -10.46 -5.73 -9.97
CA TYR A 195 -11.40 -4.62 -10.03
C TYR A 195 -11.35 -3.95 -11.42
N HIS A 196 -12.46 -4.02 -12.15
CA HIS A 196 -12.56 -3.47 -13.51
C HIS A 196 -12.53 -1.94 -13.53
N GLY A 197 -11.82 -1.36 -14.50
CA GLY A 197 -11.67 0.08 -14.69
C GLY A 197 -10.85 0.76 -13.58
N CYS A 198 -10.14 -0.01 -12.75
CA CYS A 198 -9.40 0.51 -11.61
C CYS A 198 -7.90 0.59 -11.91
N PHE A 199 -7.29 1.68 -11.44
CA PHE A 199 -5.87 1.99 -11.56
C PHE A 199 -5.16 1.89 -10.20
N HIS A 200 -3.83 2.01 -10.19
CA HIS A 200 -3.04 1.85 -8.98
C HIS A 200 -3.43 2.83 -7.87
N GLY A 201 -3.75 2.31 -6.68
CA GLY A 201 -4.15 3.12 -5.53
C GLY A 201 -5.59 3.65 -5.57
N PHE A 202 -6.46 3.16 -6.46
CA PHE A 202 -7.87 3.57 -6.53
C PHE A 202 -8.60 3.49 -5.17
N GLN A 203 -8.26 2.48 -4.35
CA GLN A 203 -8.87 2.23 -3.05
C GLN A 203 -8.54 3.27 -1.98
N VAL A 204 -7.51 4.10 -2.17
CA VAL A 204 -7.15 5.21 -1.27
C VAL A 204 -7.29 6.60 -1.91
N THR A 205 -7.34 6.68 -3.24
CA THR A 205 -7.49 7.95 -3.98
C THR A 205 -8.94 8.26 -4.36
N ALA A 206 -9.74 7.24 -4.66
CA ALA A 206 -11.14 7.38 -5.07
C ALA A 206 -12.13 6.96 -3.96
N VAL A 207 -11.82 7.29 -2.69
CA VAL A 207 -12.51 6.78 -1.48
C VAL A 207 -14.04 6.93 -1.47
N ASN A 208 -14.58 7.95 -2.15
CA ASN A 208 -16.03 8.18 -2.27
C ASN A 208 -16.71 7.39 -3.39
N SER A 209 -15.96 6.54 -4.11
CA SER A 209 -16.52 5.65 -5.14
C SER A 209 -16.95 4.31 -4.53
N ASN A 210 -18.07 3.76 -5.02
CA ASN A 210 -18.54 2.43 -4.62
C ASN A 210 -17.46 1.34 -4.81
N VAL A 211 -16.63 1.47 -5.85
CA VAL A 211 -15.57 0.48 -6.15
C VAL A 211 -14.44 0.52 -5.12
N ALA A 212 -14.00 1.72 -4.68
CA ALA A 212 -13.04 1.86 -3.59
C ALA A 212 -13.59 1.34 -2.26
N MET A 213 -14.82 1.71 -1.88
CA MET A 213 -15.45 1.21 -0.66
C MET A 213 -15.61 -0.33 -0.67
N ASN A 214 -15.91 -0.92 -1.82
CA ASN A 214 -15.98 -2.38 -1.99
C ASN A 214 -14.60 -3.05 -1.90
N ALA A 215 -13.54 -2.38 -2.36
CA ALA A 215 -12.15 -2.85 -2.22
C ALA A 215 -11.67 -2.80 -0.76
N GLN A 216 -11.87 -1.67 -0.09
CA GLN A 216 -11.58 -1.49 1.33
C GLN A 216 -12.31 -2.52 2.20
N ARG A 217 -13.64 -2.68 1.99
CA ARG A 217 -14.44 -3.65 2.73
C ARG A 217 -13.93 -5.09 2.53
N TYR A 218 -13.58 -5.47 1.31
CA TYR A 218 -13.01 -6.79 1.02
C TYR A 218 -11.69 -7.05 1.78
N LEU A 219 -10.80 -6.07 1.87
CA LEU A 219 -9.55 -6.22 2.64
C LEU A 219 -9.83 -6.42 4.14
N VAL A 220 -10.73 -5.61 4.72
CA VAL A 220 -11.12 -5.71 6.13
C VAL A 220 -11.83 -7.03 6.45
N GLU A 221 -12.75 -7.47 5.58
CA GLU A 221 -13.44 -8.76 5.73
C GLU A 221 -12.45 -9.93 5.61
N SER A 222 -11.51 -9.87 4.66
CA SER A 222 -10.47 -10.89 4.50
C SER A 222 -9.52 -10.95 5.70
N PHE A 223 -9.12 -9.80 6.25
CA PHE A 223 -8.31 -9.71 7.46
C PHE A 223 -9.03 -10.30 8.68
N ARG A 224 -10.31 -9.93 8.89
CA ARG A 224 -11.14 -10.45 9.99
C ARG A 224 -11.48 -11.93 9.85
N TYR A 225 -11.48 -12.46 8.62
CA TYR A 225 -11.54 -13.91 8.37
C TYR A 225 -10.20 -14.54 8.77
N ALA A 226 -9.07 -14.03 8.25
CA ALA A 226 -7.74 -14.54 8.55
C ALA A 226 -7.46 -14.62 10.06
N GLN A 227 -7.79 -13.57 10.80
CA GLN A 227 -7.64 -13.49 12.27
C GLN A 227 -8.41 -14.60 13.03
N LYS A 228 -9.45 -15.19 12.44
CA LYS A 228 -10.24 -16.28 13.04
C LYS A 228 -9.78 -17.66 12.60
N HIS A 229 -9.14 -17.76 11.43
CA HIS A 229 -8.94 -19.04 10.73
C HIS A 229 -7.48 -19.42 10.49
N TYR A 230 -6.54 -18.47 10.49
CA TYR A 230 -5.13 -18.74 10.17
C TYR A 230 -4.21 -18.48 11.37
N PHE A 231 -3.37 -19.47 11.62
CA PHE A 231 -2.33 -19.50 12.66
C PHE A 231 -1.10 -20.23 12.09
N ALA A 232 0.09 -19.89 12.57
CA ALA A 232 1.33 -20.57 12.22
C ALA A 232 2.26 -20.58 13.45
N HIS A 233 2.64 -21.77 13.92
CA HIS A 233 3.32 -21.93 15.21
C HIS A 233 4.75 -21.35 15.22
N ASN A 234 5.05 -20.48 16.19
CA ASN A 234 6.34 -19.85 16.47
C ASN A 234 6.79 -20.15 17.93
N ASP A 235 6.44 -21.33 18.44
CA ASP A 235 6.56 -21.71 19.85
C ASP A 235 7.96 -22.23 20.24
N GLU A 236 8.73 -22.77 19.30
CA GLU A 236 10.12 -23.18 19.55
C GLU A 236 11.11 -22.05 19.20
N PRO A 237 12.25 -21.94 19.90
CA PRO A 237 13.34 -21.05 19.49
C PRO A 237 13.97 -21.60 18.22
N LEU A 238 13.45 -21.14 17.08
CA LEU A 238 14.00 -21.45 15.76
C LEU A 238 15.44 -20.94 15.71
N ALA A 239 16.33 -21.72 15.09
CA ALA A 239 17.76 -21.57 15.26
C ALA A 239 18.22 -20.15 14.90
N ARG A 240 18.92 -19.49 15.84
CA ARG A 240 19.68 -18.28 15.52
C ARG A 240 20.98 -18.70 14.85
N ASP A 241 20.98 -18.66 13.54
CA ASP A 241 22.14 -18.10 12.86
C ASP A 241 22.01 -16.57 12.89
N ASP A 242 23.12 -15.87 13.16
CA ASP A 242 23.13 -14.41 13.22
C ASP A 242 22.79 -13.89 11.80
N PHE A 243 21.64 -13.22 11.66
CA PHE A 243 21.08 -12.82 10.37
C PHE A 243 22.13 -12.13 9.47
N ASP A 244 22.60 -12.87 8.46
CA ASP A 244 23.63 -12.42 7.53
C ASP A 244 22.96 -11.87 6.26
N ASP A 245 23.16 -10.57 6.03
CA ASP A 245 22.62 -9.85 4.88
C ASP A 245 23.07 -10.47 3.53
N THR A 246 24.14 -11.28 3.51
CA THR A 246 24.63 -11.97 2.30
C THR A 246 23.75 -13.13 1.84
N GLU A 247 23.00 -13.80 2.72
CA GLU A 247 22.06 -14.87 2.33
C GLU A 247 20.91 -14.36 1.46
N MET A 248 20.54 -13.09 1.62
CA MET A 248 19.58 -12.43 0.74
C MET A 248 20.10 -12.31 -0.70
N VAL A 249 21.42 -12.25 -0.88
CA VAL A 249 22.06 -12.05 -2.18
C VAL A 249 22.36 -13.38 -2.88
N SER A 250 22.80 -14.41 -2.16
CA SER A 250 23.20 -15.70 -2.76
C SER A 250 22.03 -16.55 -3.27
N GLY A 251 20.83 -16.39 -2.70
CA GLY A 251 19.66 -17.17 -3.10
C GLY A 251 19.78 -18.68 -2.84
N GLU A 252 20.68 -19.10 -1.95
CA GLU A 252 20.92 -20.52 -1.66
C GLU A 252 19.65 -21.18 -1.07
N GLU A 253 19.23 -22.28 -1.69
CA GLU A 253 18.10 -23.09 -1.23
C GLU A 253 18.44 -23.72 0.13
N ALA A 254 17.63 -23.44 1.15
CA ALA A 254 17.70 -24.16 2.41
C ALA A 254 17.37 -25.65 2.19
N ASP A 255 18.28 -26.54 2.59
CA ASP A 255 18.27 -27.96 2.23
C ASP A 255 16.95 -28.66 2.60
N ALA A 256 16.46 -29.54 1.73
CA ALA A 256 15.05 -29.91 1.63
C ALA A 256 14.52 -30.68 2.87
N ALA A 257 13.84 -29.96 3.77
CA ALA A 257 13.40 -30.52 5.05
C ALA A 257 11.95 -31.05 5.07
N GLU A 258 11.87 -32.39 5.20
CA GLU A 258 10.84 -33.33 5.72
C GLU A 258 9.30 -33.07 5.58
N PRO A 259 8.48 -34.14 5.44
CA PRO A 259 7.05 -34.01 5.15
C PRO A 259 6.23 -33.41 6.31
N VAL A 260 5.46 -32.37 5.98
CA VAL A 260 4.48 -31.71 6.86
C VAL A 260 3.30 -32.66 7.15
N PRO A 261 2.80 -32.74 8.40
CA PRO A 261 1.60 -33.53 8.71
C PRO A 261 0.33 -32.92 8.11
N GLU A 262 -0.64 -33.77 7.74
CA GLU A 262 -1.91 -33.33 7.14
C GLU A 262 -2.79 -32.54 8.12
N GLU A 263 -3.08 -31.27 7.78
CA GLU A 263 -4.10 -30.45 8.44
C GLU A 263 -5.47 -30.57 7.76
N PRO A 264 -6.58 -30.30 8.49
CA PRO A 264 -7.94 -30.54 7.98
C PRO A 264 -8.34 -29.58 6.85
N ALA A 265 -9.25 -30.06 5.99
CA ALA A 265 -9.64 -29.37 4.76
C ALA A 265 -10.10 -27.92 4.98
N ALA A 266 -9.48 -27.00 4.25
CA ALA A 266 -9.84 -25.58 4.24
C ALA A 266 -11.28 -25.37 3.74
N GLU A 267 -12.08 -24.66 4.53
CA GLU A 267 -13.41 -24.20 4.16
C GLU A 267 -13.24 -23.07 3.12
N GLN A 268 -13.72 -23.28 1.89
CA GLN A 268 -13.53 -22.32 0.81
C GLN A 268 -14.34 -21.04 1.10
N LEU A 269 -13.71 -19.88 0.85
CA LEU A 269 -14.38 -18.59 0.88
C LEU A 269 -15.62 -18.60 -0.03
N PRO A 270 -16.73 -17.94 0.34
CA PRO A 270 -17.90 -17.86 -0.52
C PRO A 270 -17.54 -17.13 -1.82
N GLU A 271 -17.58 -17.86 -2.94
CA GLU A 271 -17.66 -17.25 -4.27
C GLU A 271 -19.05 -16.60 -4.39
N GLU A 272 -19.12 -15.27 -4.35
CA GLU A 272 -20.37 -14.57 -4.70
C GLU A 272 -20.60 -14.68 -6.21
N THR A 273 -21.39 -15.68 -6.59
CA THR A 273 -22.06 -15.74 -7.87
C THR A 273 -23.22 -14.74 -7.89
N ASP A 274 -22.97 -13.52 -8.36
CA ASP A 274 -23.61 -13.09 -9.60
C ASP A 274 -23.04 -11.76 -10.10
N ALA A 275 -22.93 -11.63 -11.43
CA ALA A 275 -22.79 -10.33 -12.05
C ALA A 275 -24.10 -9.58 -11.85
N ALA A 276 -24.10 -8.52 -11.02
CA ALA A 276 -25.20 -7.59 -10.94
C ALA A 276 -25.45 -7.00 -12.33
N THR A 277 -26.45 -7.55 -13.02
CA THR A 277 -26.88 -7.07 -14.32
C THR A 277 -27.41 -5.67 -14.10
N MET A 278 -26.75 -4.67 -14.66
CA MET A 278 -27.24 -3.29 -14.67
C MET A 278 -28.68 -3.32 -15.21
N PRO A 279 -29.68 -2.81 -14.47
CA PRO A 279 -31.03 -2.76 -15.01
C PRO A 279 -31.03 -1.84 -16.23
N GLU A 280 -31.58 -2.33 -17.35
CA GLU A 280 -31.78 -1.54 -18.56
C GLU A 280 -32.57 -0.26 -18.22
N GLU A 281 -32.23 0.85 -18.86
CA GLU A 281 -32.98 2.10 -18.74
C GLU A 281 -34.44 1.85 -19.12
N ARG A 282 -35.34 2.00 -18.14
CA ARG A 282 -36.78 1.95 -18.40
C ARG A 282 -37.22 3.33 -18.84
N ASP A 283 -37.72 3.42 -20.07
CA ASP A 283 -38.32 4.63 -20.63
C ASP A 283 -39.27 5.30 -19.65
N ALA A 284 -39.04 6.59 -19.38
CA ALA A 284 -39.94 7.41 -18.59
C ALA A 284 -41.08 7.92 -19.48
N GLU A 285 -42.30 7.42 -19.27
CA GLU A 285 -43.49 7.98 -19.90
C GLU A 285 -43.82 9.39 -19.35
N PRO A 286 -44.46 10.27 -20.17
CA PRO A 286 -44.35 11.72 -20.00
C PRO A 286 -45.33 12.33 -18.99
N VAL A 287 -44.92 13.47 -18.41
CA VAL A 287 -45.76 14.37 -17.62
C VAL A 287 -46.55 15.31 -18.57
N PRO A 288 -47.88 15.49 -18.41
CA PRO A 288 -48.69 16.29 -19.34
C PRO A 288 -48.97 17.75 -18.89
N GLY A 289 -48.75 18.72 -19.80
CA GLY A 289 -49.18 20.14 -19.70
C GLY A 289 -48.41 20.99 -18.67
N GLU A 290 -48.18 22.30 -18.83
CA GLU A 290 -48.62 23.35 -19.77
C GLU A 290 -47.42 24.37 -19.87
N ASP A 291 -47.16 25.20 -20.89
CA ASP A 291 -47.88 25.59 -22.13
C ASP A 291 -46.87 26.09 -23.23
N GLU A 292 -47.37 26.56 -24.38
CA GLU A 292 -46.67 27.24 -25.51
C GLU A 292 -46.15 28.66 -25.15
N ALA A 293 -45.21 29.38 -25.79
CA ALA A 293 -44.13 29.23 -26.80
C ALA A 293 -43.45 30.66 -26.92
N PRO A 294 -42.61 31.05 -27.92
CA PRO A 294 -41.65 30.34 -28.78
C PRO A 294 -40.19 30.90 -28.64
N ASN A 295 -39.24 30.34 -29.39
CA ASN A 295 -37.95 30.96 -29.77
C ASN A 295 -38.06 31.38 -31.25
N PRO A 296 -37.42 32.46 -31.77
CA PRO A 296 -35.97 32.49 -32.01
C PRO A 296 -35.30 33.88 -31.92
N ASP A 297 -34.02 33.91 -32.31
CA ASP A 297 -33.15 35.07 -32.50
C ASP A 297 -33.81 36.32 -33.11
N ASP A 298 -33.53 37.49 -32.52
CA ASP A 298 -33.47 38.78 -33.25
C ASP A 298 -32.30 39.62 -32.73
N HIS A 299 -31.68 40.38 -33.62
CA HIS A 299 -30.48 41.17 -33.36
C HIS A 299 -30.83 42.57 -32.84
N GLY A 300 -30.22 43.01 -31.74
CA GLY A 300 -30.50 44.33 -31.15
C GLY A 300 -29.34 44.90 -30.33
N GLU A 301 -28.57 45.76 -31.00
CA GLU A 301 -27.60 46.76 -30.54
C GLU A 301 -27.50 47.05 -29.02
N ALA A 302 -26.27 47.02 -28.50
CA ALA A 302 -25.92 47.51 -27.17
C ALA A 302 -25.42 48.96 -27.24
N GLU A 303 -25.86 49.81 -26.30
CA GLU A 303 -25.24 51.07 -25.78
C GLU A 303 -26.27 51.77 -24.84
N PRO A 304 -25.88 52.64 -23.90
CA PRO A 304 -24.81 52.48 -22.91
C PRO A 304 -25.32 52.74 -21.47
N ALA A 305 -24.45 52.60 -20.46
CA ALA A 305 -24.76 52.94 -19.07
C ALA A 305 -24.68 54.47 -18.82
N PRO A 306 -25.46 55.02 -17.86
CA PRO A 306 -25.31 56.41 -17.43
C PRO A 306 -24.21 56.56 -16.35
N GLU A 307 -23.26 57.47 -16.60
CA GLU A 307 -22.45 58.11 -15.56
C GLU A 307 -23.18 59.36 -15.02
N ASP A 308 -23.19 59.53 -13.69
CA ASP A 308 -22.95 60.78 -12.92
C ASP A 308 -23.21 60.47 -11.43
N GLY A 309 -22.56 61.07 -10.43
CA GLY A 309 -21.52 62.11 -10.43
C GLY A 309 -21.54 62.89 -9.11
N GLY A 310 -20.37 63.36 -8.64
CA GLY A 310 -20.19 64.24 -7.46
C GLY A 310 -19.90 63.50 -6.13
N SER A 311 -18.69 63.55 -5.56
CA SER A 311 -17.96 64.69 -4.92
C SER A 311 -18.40 64.91 -3.45
N GLU A 312 -17.52 65.23 -2.48
CA GLU A 312 -16.13 65.73 -2.50
C GLU A 312 -15.48 65.50 -1.09
N GLU A 313 -14.13 65.43 -1.03
CA GLU A 313 -13.17 65.99 -0.03
C GLU A 313 -13.49 66.10 1.50
N SER A 314 -12.55 66.08 2.46
CA SER A 314 -11.06 65.90 2.51
C SER A 314 -10.60 65.78 4.00
N GLU A 315 -9.31 65.45 4.23
CA GLU A 315 -8.50 65.78 5.44
C GLU A 315 -8.99 65.18 6.80
N ASP A 316 -8.24 64.97 7.89
CA ASP A 316 -6.85 65.08 8.38
C ASP A 316 -6.94 64.56 9.86
N GLY A 317 -5.85 64.23 10.54
CA GLY A 317 -5.86 64.08 12.02
C GLY A 317 -5.29 62.79 12.61
N SER A 318 -3.97 62.77 12.79
CA SER A 318 -3.30 62.26 14.01
C SER A 318 -2.73 63.50 14.75
N PRO A 319 -2.31 63.48 16.04
CA PRO A 319 -1.73 62.34 16.80
C PRO A 319 -2.06 62.33 18.32
N GLU A 320 -1.18 61.71 19.14
CA GLU A 320 -0.90 62.00 20.58
C GLU A 320 -1.94 61.56 21.66
N GLU A 321 -1.59 61.13 22.90
CA GLU A 321 -0.32 60.72 23.55
C GLU A 321 -0.57 60.02 24.94
N SER A 322 0.47 59.88 25.78
CA SER A 322 0.58 59.39 27.19
C SER A 322 0.63 57.85 27.40
N GLU A 323 1.76 57.22 27.80
CA GLU A 323 2.63 57.34 29.03
C GLU A 323 2.08 56.48 30.20
N ASP A 324 2.84 55.79 31.06
CA ASP A 324 4.26 55.79 31.51
C ASP A 324 4.90 54.36 31.40
N GLU A 325 6.21 54.09 31.22
CA GLU A 325 7.40 54.21 32.12
C GLU A 325 7.28 53.44 33.48
N GLU A 326 8.28 52.81 34.12
CA GLU A 326 9.77 52.71 34.06
C GLU A 326 10.17 51.20 34.12
N ASP A 327 11.26 50.63 33.58
CA ASP A 327 12.71 50.93 33.47
C ASP A 327 13.61 50.22 34.53
N THR A 328 14.68 49.55 34.05
CA THR A 328 16.01 49.31 34.71
C THR A 328 16.90 48.41 33.83
N ASP A 329 17.65 49.04 32.92
CA ASP A 329 19.12 49.01 32.82
C ASP A 329 19.91 48.23 33.93
N LEU A 330 21.12 47.67 33.75
CA LEU A 330 22.05 47.57 32.59
C LEU A 330 23.22 46.59 32.91
N GLN A 331 24.10 46.44 31.91
CA GLN A 331 25.57 46.23 31.97
C GLN A 331 26.20 44.83 31.86
N ASP A 332 26.93 44.68 30.75
CA ASP A 332 27.96 43.70 30.45
C ASP A 332 29.16 43.75 31.41
N THR A 333 29.86 42.63 31.53
CA THR A 333 31.33 42.58 31.47
C THR A 333 31.81 41.30 30.78
N GLU A 334 32.56 41.44 29.69
CA GLU A 334 33.56 40.45 29.26
C GLU A 334 34.59 40.22 30.42
N ASP A 335 35.36 39.15 30.54
CA ASP A 335 36.37 38.68 29.57
C ASP A 335 37.16 37.46 30.14
N SER A 336 37.90 36.76 29.27
CA SER A 336 39.09 35.93 29.52
C SER A 336 39.02 34.57 30.28
N ASP A 337 39.26 33.50 29.51
CA ASP A 337 40.31 32.47 29.66
C ASP A 337 40.74 31.94 31.05
N ILE A 338 40.81 30.61 31.18
CA ILE A 338 42.09 29.86 31.03
C ILE A 338 41.85 28.34 30.92
N ASN A 339 42.66 27.72 30.06
CA ASN A 339 42.63 26.32 29.64
C ASN A 339 43.32 25.36 30.65
N THR A 340 43.10 24.05 30.53
CA THR A 340 44.08 23.02 30.95
C THR A 340 43.99 21.80 30.03
#